data_AF-A0A427AYH6-F1
#
_entry.id   AF-A0A427AYH6-F1
#
_cell.length_a   1.000
_cell.length_b   1.000
_cell.length_c   1.000
_cell.angle_alpha   90.00
_cell.angle_beta   90.00
_cell.angle_gamma   90.00
#
_symmetry.space_group_name_H-M   'P 1'
#
loop_
_entity.id
_entity.type
_entity.pdbx_description
1 polymer ?
#
loop_
_entity_poly.entity_id
_entity_poly.type
_entity_poly.pdbx_seq_one_letter_code
_entity_poly.pdbx_strand_id
1 'polypeptide(L)'
;MKRQRRWSPAITLLFRLCLAVLLTARAPLPFATVAVEILSKSKLERCIKVSGSDSVDCEKKIVLNMAVPSGSSGGEASIVAELVEVEENDTQHMQTIRSPPIVTIKKSAAYAVYELIYIRVWTVSAVTYCGYSLALRT
;
A
#
# COMPACT_ATOMS: atom_id res chain seq x y z
N MET A 1 -25.17 -10.74 -61.55
CA MET A 1 -23.69 -10.74 -61.44
C MET A 1 -23.28 -10.59 -59.97
N LYS A 2 -22.83 -11.66 -59.29
CA LYS A 2 -22.31 -11.61 -57.91
C LYS A 2 -20.79 -11.44 -57.98
N ARG A 3 -20.31 -10.23 -57.68
CA ARG A 3 -18.89 -9.88 -57.69
C ARG A 3 -18.25 -10.40 -56.40
N GLN A 4 -17.80 -11.66 -56.39
CA GLN A 4 -17.03 -12.23 -55.29
C GLN A 4 -15.70 -11.49 -55.18
N ARG A 5 -15.56 -10.62 -54.17
CA ARG A 5 -14.27 -9.99 -53.81
C ARG A 5 -13.36 -11.07 -53.23
N ARG A 6 -12.62 -11.75 -54.10
CA ARG A 6 -11.56 -12.68 -53.71
C ARG A 6 -10.42 -11.87 -53.10
N TRP A 7 -10.39 -11.78 -51.77
CA TRP A 7 -9.30 -11.14 -51.04
C TRP A 7 -7.98 -11.85 -51.37
N SER A 8 -6.95 -11.09 -51.71
CA SER A 8 -5.64 -11.63 -52.02
C SER A 8 -5.09 -12.42 -50.83
N PRO A 9 -4.52 -13.62 -51.03
CA PRO A 9 -4.07 -14.49 -49.94
C PRO A 9 -3.04 -13.80 -49.03
N ALA A 10 -2.25 -12.89 -49.58
CA ALA A 10 -1.30 -12.05 -48.88
C ALA A 10 -1.94 -11.14 -47.81
N ILE A 11 -3.15 -10.61 -48.06
CA ILE A 11 -3.85 -9.71 -47.11
C ILE A 11 -4.36 -10.52 -45.91
N THR A 12 -4.87 -11.72 -46.15
CA THR A 12 -5.26 -12.66 -45.09
C THR A 12 -4.07 -13.14 -44.26
N LEU A 13 -2.91 -13.37 -44.88
CA LEU A 13 -1.69 -13.76 -44.18
C LEU A 13 -1.14 -12.61 -43.33
N LEU A 14 -1.12 -11.39 -43.87
CA LEU A 14 -0.72 -10.18 -43.12
C LEU A 14 -1.64 -9.92 -41.93
N PHE A 15 -2.96 -10.07 -42.12
CA PHE A 15 -3.91 -9.87 -41.03
C PHE A 15 -3.75 -10.93 -39.93
N ARG A 16 -3.50 -12.20 -40.30
CA ARG A 16 -3.23 -13.27 -39.32
C ARG A 16 -1.90 -13.09 -38.59
N LEU A 17 -0.86 -12.63 -39.28
CA LEU A 17 0.45 -12.36 -38.68
C LEU A 17 0.38 -11.18 -37.71
N CYS A 18 -0.35 -10.13 -38.09
CA CYS A 18 -0.60 -8.97 -37.23
C CYS A 18 -1.44 -9.33 -35.99
N LEU A 19 -2.50 -10.15 -36.16
CA LEU A 19 -3.32 -10.65 -35.05
C LEU A 19 -2.50 -11.54 -34.09
N ALA A 20 -1.59 -12.37 -34.61
CA ALA A 20 -0.71 -13.20 -33.81
C ALA A 20 0.29 -12.36 -32.99
N VAL A 21 0.84 -11.29 -33.56
CA VAL A 21 1.73 -10.35 -32.85
C VAL A 21 0.97 -9.57 -31.76
N LEU A 22 -0.28 -9.17 -32.03
CA LEU A 22 -1.14 -8.52 -31.02
C LEU A 22 -1.51 -9.45 -29.85
N LEU A 23 -1.66 -10.76 -30.11
CA LEU A 23 -1.95 -11.77 -29.09
C LEU A 23 -0.73 -12.12 -28.24
N THR A 24 0.48 -12.13 -28.80
CA THR A 24 1.72 -12.40 -28.04
C THR A 24 2.25 -11.17 -27.28
N ALA A 25 1.88 -9.95 -27.68
CA ALA A 25 2.21 -8.72 -26.98
C ALA A 25 1.43 -8.52 -25.67
N ARG A 26 0.41 -9.35 -25.39
CA ARG A 26 -0.32 -9.38 -24.11
C ARG A 26 0.42 -10.22 -23.06
N ALA A 27 1.73 -10.00 -22.90
CA ALA A 27 2.40 -10.47 -21.70
C ALA A 27 1.75 -9.71 -20.52
N PRO A 28 1.17 -10.39 -19.52
CA PRO A 28 0.79 -9.71 -18.29
C PRO A 28 2.07 -9.07 -17.74
N LEU A 29 2.11 -7.75 -17.70
CA LEU A 29 3.13 -7.02 -16.95
C LEU A 29 3.24 -7.72 -15.59
N PRO A 30 4.43 -8.15 -15.15
CA PRO A 30 4.55 -8.68 -13.81
C PRO A 30 4.05 -7.58 -12.88
N PHE A 31 2.94 -7.84 -12.19
CA PHE A 31 2.55 -7.02 -11.05
C PHE A 31 3.79 -6.97 -10.17
N ALA A 32 4.43 -5.81 -10.11
CA ALA A 32 5.60 -5.63 -9.28
C ALA A 32 5.16 -6.00 -7.87
N THR A 33 5.63 -7.14 -7.37
CA THR A 33 5.58 -7.45 -5.95
C THR A 33 6.46 -6.39 -5.31
N VAL A 34 5.85 -5.29 -4.88
CA VAL A 34 6.56 -4.28 -4.12
C VAL A 34 6.94 -4.98 -2.83
N ALA A 35 8.21 -5.31 -2.70
CA ALA A 35 8.78 -5.92 -1.51
C ALA A 35 9.19 -4.82 -0.54
N VAL A 36 9.40 -5.18 0.72
CA VAL A 36 10.00 -4.26 1.70
C VAL A 36 11.45 -4.00 1.30
N GLU A 37 11.84 -2.73 1.20
CA GLU A 37 13.19 -2.31 0.81
C GLU A 37 13.85 -1.48 1.90
N ILE A 38 15.11 -1.76 2.20
CA ILE A 38 15.93 -0.97 3.14
C ILE A 38 16.59 0.16 2.36
N LEU A 39 16.20 1.40 2.65
CA LEU A 39 16.72 2.60 2.00
C LEU A 39 18.06 3.04 2.60
N SER A 40 18.19 2.94 3.93
CA SER A 40 19.46 3.25 4.60
C SER A 40 19.60 2.55 5.94
N LYS A 41 20.84 2.22 6.28
CA LYS A 41 21.26 1.70 7.58
C LYS A 41 22.44 2.54 8.05
N SER A 42 22.30 3.18 9.21
CA SER A 42 23.35 4.02 9.78
C SER A 42 23.49 3.79 11.29
N LYS A 43 24.71 3.98 11.80
CA LYS A 43 24.99 4.02 13.23
C LYS A 43 25.13 5.49 13.61
N LEU A 44 24.25 5.97 14.48
CA LEU A 44 24.17 7.37 14.88
C LEU A 44 24.28 7.47 16.40
N GLU A 45 25.07 8.42 16.89
CA GLU A 45 25.06 8.80 18.29
C GLU A 45 24.01 9.88 18.51
N ARG A 46 23.01 9.59 19.34
CA ARG A 46 21.94 10.51 19.68
C ARG A 46 22.21 11.08 21.05
N CYS A 47 22.50 12.37 21.11
CA CYS A 47 22.62 13.12 22.35
C CYS A 47 21.32 13.86 22.65
N ILE A 48 20.78 13.67 23.84
CA ILE A 48 19.59 14.36 24.34
C ILE A 48 20.05 15.37 25.37
N LYS A 49 19.69 16.64 25.14
CA LYS A 49 19.83 17.70 26.15
C LYS A 49 18.50 17.87 26.84
N VAL A 50 18.42 17.51 28.12
CA VAL A 50 17.21 17.72 28.92
C VAL A 50 17.13 19.21 29.27
N SER A 51 16.02 19.85 28.94
CA SER A 51 15.81 21.27 29.24
C SER A 51 15.73 21.46 30.75
N GLY A 52 16.83 21.92 31.37
CA GLY A 52 16.93 22.13 32.81
C GLY A 52 18.18 21.52 33.47
N SER A 53 18.96 20.69 32.75
CA SER A 53 20.28 20.22 33.18
C SER A 53 21.36 20.65 32.20
N ASP A 54 22.59 20.83 32.70
CA ASP A 54 23.78 21.08 31.87
C ASP A 54 24.38 19.78 31.29
N SER A 55 23.85 18.62 31.70
CA SER A 55 24.27 17.31 31.20
C SER A 55 23.65 16.98 29.84
N VAL A 56 24.45 16.36 28.97
CA VAL A 56 24.02 15.81 27.68
C VAL A 56 24.19 14.30 27.73
N ASP A 57 23.10 13.57 27.55
CA ASP A 57 23.12 12.09 27.58
C ASP A 57 23.19 11.57 26.14
N CYS A 58 24.31 10.94 25.80
CA CYS A 58 24.59 10.43 24.46
C CYS A 58 24.50 8.89 24.42
N GLU A 59 23.71 8.38 23.48
CA GLU A 59 23.54 6.94 23.25
C GLU A 59 23.82 6.58 21.80
N LYS A 60 24.52 5.47 21.57
CA LYS A 60 24.77 4.93 20.22
C LYS A 60 23.57 4.10 19.77
N LYS A 61 22.95 4.48 18.65
CA LYS A 61 21.75 3.84 18.09
C LYS A 61 21.98 3.43 16.64
N ILE A 62 21.24 2.42 16.19
CA ILE A 62 21.14 2.05 14.78
C ILE A 62 19.85 2.66 14.23
N VAL A 63 19.97 3.47 13.18
CA VAL A 63 18.84 4.07 12.48
C VAL A 63 18.64 3.34 11.16
N LEU A 64 17.41 2.88 10.93
CA LEU A 64 17.01 2.12 9.75
C LEU A 64 15.87 2.84 9.04
N ASN A 65 16.08 3.19 7.77
CA ASN A 65 15.05 3.76 6.91
C ASN A 65 14.58 2.70 5.90
N MET A 66 13.27 2.54 5.75
CA MET A 66 12.69 1.46 4.94
C MET A 66 11.44 1.93 4.19
N ALA A 67 11.27 1.39 2.98
CA ALA A 67 10.04 1.52 2.20
C ALA A 67 9.16 0.29 2.44
N VAL A 68 7.99 0.52 3.05
CA VAL A 68 6.99 -0.53 3.28
C VAL A 68 5.76 -0.30 2.39
N PRO A 69 5.43 -1.24 1.49
CA PRO A 69 4.28 -1.13 0.61
C PRO A 69 2.97 -1.33 1.35
N SER A 70 1.89 -0.70 0.85
CA SER A 70 0.55 -0.86 1.39
C SER A 70 0.05 -2.30 1.19
N GLY A 71 -0.48 -2.92 2.23
CA GLY A 71 -0.93 -4.31 2.20
C GLY A 71 0.15 -5.35 2.55
N SER A 72 1.34 -4.93 3.00
CA SER A 72 2.39 -5.87 3.47
C SER A 72 1.93 -6.60 4.75
N SER A 73 2.02 -7.92 4.70
CA SER A 73 1.61 -8.83 5.77
C SER A 73 2.69 -9.06 6.83
N GLY A 74 3.92 -8.59 6.58
CA GLY A 74 5.11 -8.82 7.40
C GLY A 74 5.74 -10.19 7.19
N GLY A 75 5.12 -11.09 6.42
CA GLY A 75 5.75 -12.36 6.04
C GLY A 75 6.84 -12.20 4.98
N GLU A 76 6.94 -11.02 4.35
CA GLU A 76 7.83 -10.80 3.21
C GLU A 76 9.27 -10.49 3.64
N ALA A 77 9.46 -9.84 4.80
CA ALA A 77 10.78 -9.49 5.31
C ALA A 77 10.75 -9.31 6.84
N SER A 78 11.86 -9.65 7.49
CA SER A 78 12.03 -9.46 8.94
C SER A 78 13.43 -8.97 9.28
N ILE A 79 13.52 -8.07 10.25
CA ILE A 79 14.79 -7.47 10.69
C ILE A 79 15.27 -8.25 11.92
N VAL A 80 16.53 -8.69 11.89
CA VAL A 80 17.17 -9.37 13.01
C VAL A 80 18.27 -8.47 13.54
N ALA A 81 18.20 -8.08 14.82
CA ALA A 81 19.22 -7.23 15.42
C ALA A 81 20.23 -8.06 16.22
N GLU A 82 21.51 -7.81 15.99
CA GLU A 82 22.58 -8.40 16.79
C GLU A 82 22.83 -7.52 18.02
N LEU A 83 22.78 -8.15 19.19
CA LEU A 83 23.06 -7.50 20.48
C LEU A 83 24.50 -7.84 20.86
N VAL A 84 25.32 -6.82 21.08
CA VAL A 84 26.65 -6.97 21.68
C VAL A 84 26.54 -6.43 23.10
N GLU A 85 26.68 -7.33 24.06
CA GLU A 85 26.69 -6.97 25.48
C GLU A 85 27.99 -6.22 25.77
N VAL A 86 27.85 -4.98 26.24
CA VAL A 86 28.95 -4.23 26.84
C VAL A 86 28.77 -4.36 28.34
N GLU A 87 29.78 -4.93 29.00
CA GLU A 87 29.85 -5.01 30.46
C GLU A 87 29.83 -3.59 31.03
N GLU A 88 28.67 -3.16 31.51
CA GLU A 88 28.52 -1.92 32.26
C GLU A 88 28.37 -2.27 33.74
N ASN A 89 29.00 -1.46 34.59
CA ASN A 89 29.37 -1.69 35.98
C ASN A 89 28.16 -1.71 36.96
N ASP A 90 27.08 -2.42 36.61
CA ASP A 90 25.87 -2.61 37.41
C ASP A 90 25.82 -4.04 37.96
N THR A 91 26.18 -4.18 39.23
CA THR A 91 26.48 -5.44 39.91
C THR A 91 25.30 -6.39 40.14
N GLN A 92 24.11 -6.23 39.54
CA GLN A 92 22.96 -7.09 39.85
C GLN A 92 22.04 -7.54 38.71
N HIS A 93 22.24 -7.16 37.44
CA HIS A 93 21.37 -7.64 36.36
C HIS A 93 22.12 -7.91 35.05
N MET A 94 23.01 -8.92 35.06
CA MET A 94 23.55 -9.51 33.84
C MET A 94 22.49 -10.43 33.20
N GLN A 95 21.57 -9.86 32.43
CA GLN A 95 20.67 -10.65 31.57
C GLN A 95 21.28 -10.73 30.17
N THR A 96 22.01 -11.81 29.91
CA THR A 96 22.51 -12.11 28.57
C THR A 96 21.33 -12.48 27.67
N ILE A 97 20.97 -11.60 26.74
CA ILE A 97 19.89 -11.86 25.78
C ILE A 97 20.46 -12.73 24.66
N ARG A 98 20.33 -14.05 24.82
CA ARG A 98 20.90 -15.04 23.88
C ARG A 98 20.20 -15.11 22.52
N SER A 99 19.01 -14.53 22.37
CA SER A 99 18.26 -14.56 21.12
C SER A 99 18.16 -13.16 20.54
N PRO A 100 18.60 -12.94 19.29
CA PRO A 100 18.44 -11.64 18.65
C PRO A 100 16.95 -11.31 18.51
N PRO A 101 16.52 -10.08 18.82
CA PRO A 101 15.14 -9.68 18.62
C PRO A 101 14.84 -9.61 17.12
N ILE A 102 13.66 -10.13 16.78
CA ILE A 102 13.14 -10.14 15.41
C ILE A 102 12.02 -9.10 15.33
N VAL A 103 12.18 -8.10 14.46
CA VAL A 103 11.20 -7.03 14.25
C VAL A 103 10.55 -7.22 12.87
N THR A 104 9.23 -7.31 12.86
CA THR A 104 8.42 -7.47 11.66
C THR A 104 7.45 -6.30 11.52
N ILE A 105 7.37 -5.71 10.33
CA ILE A 105 6.52 -4.54 10.06
C ILE A 105 5.39 -4.93 9.12
N LYS A 106 4.16 -4.58 9.49
CA LYS A 106 2.95 -4.82 8.69
C LYS A 106 2.29 -3.48 8.35
N LYS A 107 1.78 -3.33 7.14
CA LYS A 107 1.11 -2.11 6.69
C LYS A 107 -0.22 -2.44 6.04
N SER A 108 -1.31 -1.88 6.56
CA SER A 108 -2.64 -2.03 5.98
C SER A 108 -2.75 -1.38 4.60
N ALA A 109 -3.84 -1.67 3.89
CA ALA A 109 -4.18 -0.94 2.67
C ALA A 109 -4.39 0.56 2.97
N ALA A 110 -4.02 1.41 2.01
CA ALA A 110 -4.24 2.83 2.10
C ALA A 110 -5.67 3.17 1.63
N TYR A 111 -6.33 4.10 2.32
CA TYR A 111 -7.67 4.59 1.97
C TYR A 111 -7.70 6.12 2.07
N ALA A 112 -8.56 6.75 1.25
CA ALA A 112 -8.83 8.17 1.34
C ALA A 112 -10.07 8.38 2.21
N VAL A 113 -9.95 9.25 3.22
CA VAL A 113 -11.09 9.67 4.05
C VAL A 113 -11.51 11.05 3.59
N TYR A 114 -12.80 11.19 3.28
CA TYR A 114 -13.41 12.46 2.93
C TYR A 114 -14.19 12.99 4.12
N GLU A 115 -14.00 14.27 4.44
CA GLU A 115 -14.80 14.96 5.43
C GLU A 115 -16.13 15.38 4.79
N LEU A 116 -17.21 14.71 5.20
CA LEU A 116 -18.55 14.95 4.67
C LEU A 116 -19.28 15.94 5.57
N ILE A 117 -19.68 17.08 5.01
CA ILE A 117 -20.53 18.05 5.68
C ILE A 117 -21.97 17.83 5.22
N TYR A 118 -22.88 17.66 6.17
CA TYR A 118 -24.29 17.56 5.86
C TYR A 118 -24.84 18.92 5.41
N ILE A 119 -25.40 18.97 4.20
CA ILE A 119 -25.98 20.19 3.64
C ILE A 119 -27.50 20.15 3.76
N ARG A 120 -28.16 19.15 3.15
CA ARG A 120 -29.61 18.94 3.22
C ARG A 120 -30.02 17.59 2.65
N VAL A 121 -31.23 17.15 2.99
CA VAL A 121 -31.88 15.98 2.38
C VAL A 121 -32.52 16.37 1.04
N TRP A 122 -32.38 15.50 0.03
CA TRP A 122 -33.06 15.60 -1.25
C TRP A 122 -34.00 14.41 -1.46
N THR A 123 -35.24 14.67 -1.87
CA THR A 123 -36.20 13.61 -2.23
C THR A 123 -35.94 13.11 -3.65
N VAL A 124 -35.69 11.80 -3.79
CA VAL A 124 -35.33 11.17 -5.09
C VAL A 124 -36.49 11.23 -6.10
N SER A 125 -37.75 11.20 -5.65
CA SER A 125 -38.92 11.38 -6.51
C SER A 125 -40.09 11.96 -5.73
N ALA A 126 -40.60 13.09 -6.20
CA ALA A 126 -41.84 13.68 -5.71
C ALA A 126 -42.99 13.21 -6.61
N VAL A 127 -43.87 12.37 -6.08
CA VAL A 127 -45.07 11.92 -6.79
C VAL A 127 -46.26 12.76 -6.35
N THR A 128 -46.86 13.47 -7.31
CA THR A 128 -48.13 14.17 -7.09
C THR A 128 -49.28 13.24 -7.47
N TYR A 129 -50.13 12.90 -6.50
CA TYR A 129 -51.36 12.14 -6.74
C TYR A 129 -52.52 13.10 -7.04
N CYS A 130 -53.21 12.93 -8.17
CA CYS A 130 -54.48 13.61 -8.45
C CYS A 130 -55.65 12.81 -7.86
N GLY A 131 -56.32 13.36 -6.84
CA GLY A 131 -57.58 12.83 -6.33
C GLY A 131 -58.78 13.38 -7.09
N TYR A 132 -59.66 12.52 -7.58
CA TYR A 132 -60.95 12.90 -8.16
C TYR A 132 -62.00 13.05 -7.05
N SER A 133 -62.55 14.25 -6.89
CA SER A 133 -63.70 14.50 -6.01
C SER A 133 -64.99 14.07 -6.71
N LEU A 134 -65.52 12.89 -6.36
CA LEU A 134 -66.87 12.48 -6.74
C LEU A 134 -67.86 13.26 -5.89
N ALA A 135 -68.31 14.41 -6.41
CA ALA A 135 -69.45 15.13 -5.87
C ALA A 135 -70.73 14.32 -6.16
N LEU A 136 -71.17 13.48 -5.22
CA LEU A 136 -72.54 12.98 -5.19
C LEU A 136 -73.47 14.18 -4.94
N ARG A 137 -74.14 14.68 -6.00
CA ARG A 137 -75.36 15.47 -5.85
C ARG A 137 -76.51 14.50 -5.59
N THR A 138 -76.97 14.48 -4.34
CA THR A 138 -78.28 13.98 -3.93
C THR A 138 -79.38 14.90 -4.39
#